data_AF-A0A2A9P1H4-F1
#
_entry.id   AF-A0A2A9P1H4-F1
#
_cell.length_a   1.000
_cell.length_b   1.000
_cell.length_c   1.000
_cell.angle_alpha   90.00
_cell.angle_beta   90.00
_cell.angle_gamma   90.00
#
_symmetry.space_group_name_H-M   'P 1'
#
loop_
_entity.id
_entity.type
_entity.pdbx_description
1 polymer ?
#
loop_
_entity_poly.entity_id
_entity_poly.type
_entity_poly.pdbx_seq_one_letter_code
_entity_poly.pdbx_strand_id
1 'polypeptide(L)'
;MASSPNTVTGIGYDKKSSGRNPHGTKTAGASCTPSPSTSMAPSATWTTCPYVVKDGVVNPDVRTLNGPMAINSVSQAVVQNAIAYVLTQSTTYSQNIARFIDTFFLDLATRMNPSIDFGQIVRGPGQKGRSGTFTGILDLSGMVKIVNGIMILRGLGTADWSSARDDSMSHWISQYIAWLKDSSIGRITASRPKYDNTSNHGTFYVAQEAAVQLFTGNRDGAASTLENFFGSIFRDQIAASGEQPFEAVRTRPFHYRCFNLEALIINAKLGDEVGLDLWSSKSKYGATIQTAVDFAMSVKVGNEDITELAPHVAAVAAAYGDSKGKYAAFLGRVGGDYRSKAFWLYDQPEAFSRKEKRAERTENRDGMEVIECPDVFSGGGEIEIDDGVFVTCSDVLPLYNW
;
A
#
# COMPACT_ATOMS: atom_id res chain seq x y z
N MET A 1 -42.20 -13.94 14.14
CA MET A 1 -41.78 -15.36 14.04
C MET A 1 -41.03 -15.48 12.72
N ALA A 2 -39.76 -15.84 12.60
CA ALA A 2 -38.78 -16.48 13.49
C ALA A 2 -37.39 -15.90 13.11
N SER A 3 -36.63 -15.39 14.06
CA SER A 3 -35.51 -16.04 14.77
C SER A 3 -34.13 -15.70 14.16
N SER A 4 -33.49 -14.72 14.80
CA SER A 4 -32.05 -14.43 14.74
C SER A 4 -31.21 -15.63 15.21
N PRO A 5 -29.91 -15.65 14.87
CA PRO A 5 -28.91 -16.28 15.74
C PRO A 5 -27.77 -15.32 16.12
N ASN A 6 -27.73 -15.04 17.43
CA ASN A 6 -26.57 -15.09 18.32
C ASN A 6 -25.43 -14.07 18.19
N THR A 7 -25.64 -12.94 18.86
CA THR A 7 -24.65 -12.26 19.70
C THR A 7 -24.20 -13.21 20.82
N VAL A 8 -22.89 -13.38 21.04
CA VAL A 8 -22.37 -13.94 22.30
C VAL A 8 -21.71 -12.82 23.08
N THR A 9 -22.43 -12.30 24.07
CA THR A 9 -21.88 -11.61 25.22
C THR A 9 -21.52 -12.63 26.29
N GLY A 10 -20.29 -12.58 26.80
CA GLY A 10 -19.86 -13.30 28.00
C GLY A 10 -18.99 -12.39 28.85
N ILE A 11 -19.59 -11.78 29.87
CA ILE A 11 -18.91 -11.08 30.95
C ILE A 11 -18.42 -12.13 31.97
N GLY A 12 -17.22 -11.94 32.50
CA GLY A 12 -16.70 -12.72 33.63
C GLY A 12 -15.30 -12.27 34.02
N TYR A 13 -15.20 -11.10 34.66
CA TYR A 13 -14.02 -10.74 35.45
C TYR A 13 -14.14 -11.41 36.82
N ASP A 14 -13.11 -12.16 37.22
CA ASP A 14 -12.85 -12.38 38.64
C ASP A 14 -11.34 -12.28 38.91
N LYS A 15 -11.03 -11.52 39.98
CA LYS A 15 -9.69 -11.17 40.45
C LYS A 15 -9.24 -12.13 41.56
N LYS A 16 -7.91 -12.23 41.71
CA LYS A 16 -7.10 -12.86 42.80
C LYS A 16 -6.81 -14.36 42.59
N SER A 17 -5.64 -14.92 42.94
CA SER A 17 -4.47 -14.47 43.69
C SER A 17 -3.26 -15.35 43.37
N SER A 18 -2.08 -14.81 43.66
CA SER A 18 -0.79 -15.46 43.92
C SER A 18 -0.81 -16.92 44.37
N GLY A 19 0.09 -17.73 43.80
CA GLY A 19 0.53 -19.01 44.36
C GLY A 19 1.74 -19.56 43.63
N ARG A 20 2.93 -19.43 44.22
CA ARG A 20 4.08 -20.30 43.91
C ARG A 20 3.70 -21.73 44.30
N ASN A 21 3.99 -22.74 43.47
CA ASN A 21 4.92 -23.82 43.84
C ASN A 21 5.19 -24.78 42.66
N PRO A 22 6.12 -25.75 42.78
CA PRO A 22 7.18 -26.00 41.83
C PRO A 22 6.97 -27.36 41.13
N HIS A 23 8.03 -27.83 40.46
CA HIS A 23 8.14 -29.11 39.76
C HIS A 23 7.73 -29.04 38.29
N GLY A 24 8.78 -29.01 37.47
CA GLY A 24 8.68 -29.15 36.04
C GLY A 24 8.08 -30.49 35.66
N THR A 25 7.00 -30.42 34.91
CA THR A 25 6.76 -31.33 33.81
C THR A 25 7.23 -30.59 32.56
N LYS A 26 8.33 -31.05 31.95
CA LYS A 26 8.63 -30.72 30.56
C LYS A 26 7.49 -31.31 29.75
N THR A 27 6.47 -30.53 29.46
CA THR A 27 5.54 -30.84 28.38
C THR A 27 6.40 -30.94 27.13
N ALA A 28 6.49 -32.14 26.56
CA ALA A 28 7.03 -32.33 25.23
C ALA A 28 6.32 -31.31 24.34
N GLY A 29 7.05 -30.29 23.88
CA GLY A 29 6.51 -29.34 22.92
C GLY A 29 6.00 -30.18 21.76
N ALA A 30 4.71 -30.03 21.42
CA ALA A 30 4.19 -30.64 20.20
C ALA A 30 5.19 -30.29 19.09
N SER A 31 5.75 -31.30 18.43
CA SER A 31 6.71 -31.06 17.35
C SER A 31 5.92 -30.44 16.21
N CYS A 32 5.84 -29.11 16.22
CA CYS A 32 5.46 -28.36 15.04
C CYS A 32 6.58 -28.64 14.06
N THR A 33 6.32 -29.46 13.05
CA THR A 33 7.11 -29.41 11.83
C THR A 33 6.60 -28.16 11.11
N PRO A 34 7.32 -27.02 11.09
CA PRO A 34 6.93 -25.88 10.28
C PRO A 34 7.02 -26.33 8.83
N SER A 35 5.89 -26.78 8.30
CA SER A 35 5.86 -27.33 6.97
C SER A 35 5.90 -26.19 5.95
N PRO A 36 6.64 -26.34 4.86
CA PRO A 36 6.05 -26.28 3.55
C PRO A 36 5.64 -27.71 3.17
N SER A 37 4.45 -28.18 3.59
CA SER A 37 3.84 -29.37 2.99
C SER A 37 2.55 -28.93 2.31
N THR A 38 2.40 -29.44 1.11
CA THR A 38 1.30 -29.20 0.17
C THR A 38 -0.06 -29.71 0.66
N SER A 39 -0.16 -30.22 1.88
CA SER A 39 -1.42 -30.48 2.57
C SER A 39 -1.21 -30.55 4.08
N MET A 40 -1.81 -29.62 4.81
CA MET A 40 -2.17 -29.80 6.21
C MET A 40 -3.67 -29.61 6.35
N ALA A 41 -4.32 -30.43 7.17
CA ALA A 41 -5.74 -30.27 7.45
C ALA A 41 -5.98 -28.92 8.16
N PRO A 42 -7.00 -28.12 7.78
CA PRO A 42 -7.18 -26.77 8.29
C PRO A 42 -7.10 -26.66 9.82
N SER A 43 -7.67 -27.62 10.57
CA SER A 43 -7.79 -27.58 12.03
C SER A 43 -6.46 -27.64 12.81
N ALA A 44 -5.42 -28.31 12.30
CA ALA A 44 -4.13 -28.40 13.00
C ALA A 44 -3.34 -27.08 12.93
N THR A 45 -3.47 -26.37 11.80
CA THR A 45 -2.84 -25.06 11.57
C THR A 45 -3.39 -23.94 12.45
N TRP A 46 -4.67 -24.00 12.83
CA TRP A 46 -5.32 -22.97 13.66
C TRP A 46 -5.14 -23.17 15.17
N THR A 47 -4.68 -24.35 15.61
CA THR A 47 -4.76 -24.74 17.02
C THR A 47 -3.42 -25.02 17.69
N THR A 48 -2.37 -25.42 16.94
CA THR A 48 -1.11 -25.83 17.57
C THR A 48 0.17 -25.24 16.95
N CYS A 49 0.17 -24.82 15.67
CA CYS A 49 1.39 -24.40 14.97
C CYS A 49 1.36 -22.89 14.64
N PRO A 50 2.15 -22.04 15.33
CA PRO A 50 2.27 -20.63 14.97
C PRO A 50 3.06 -20.46 13.66
N TYR A 51 2.61 -19.54 12.80
CA TYR A 51 3.39 -19.15 11.62
C TYR A 51 4.64 -18.39 12.07
N VAL A 52 5.71 -18.55 11.30
CA VAL A 52 6.97 -17.82 11.47
C VAL A 52 7.21 -16.98 10.23
N VAL A 53 7.68 -15.75 10.46
CA VAL A 53 7.94 -14.80 9.38
C VAL A 53 9.20 -15.21 8.62
N LYS A 54 9.09 -15.22 7.30
CA LYS A 54 10.19 -15.41 6.36
C LYS A 54 10.04 -14.35 5.27
N ASP A 55 10.70 -13.22 5.47
CA ASP A 55 10.58 -12.07 4.58
C ASP A 55 10.84 -12.46 3.12
N GLY A 56 10.00 -11.96 2.20
CA GLY A 56 10.07 -12.26 0.77
C GLY A 56 9.65 -13.67 0.35
N VAL A 57 9.26 -14.55 1.29
CA VAL A 57 8.84 -15.93 0.99
C VAL A 57 7.33 -16.07 1.15
N VAL A 58 6.61 -16.09 0.02
CA VAL A 58 5.16 -16.25 0.00
C VAL A 58 4.76 -17.66 0.47
N ASN A 59 3.96 -17.74 1.54
CA ASN A 59 3.30 -18.98 1.92
C ASN A 59 2.17 -19.31 0.90
N PRO A 60 2.20 -20.48 0.22
CA PRO A 60 1.16 -20.88 -0.74
C PRO A 60 -0.27 -20.86 -0.21
N ASP A 61 -0.49 -20.96 1.11
CA ASP A 61 -1.81 -20.91 1.74
C ASP A 61 -2.61 -19.66 1.36
N VAL A 62 -1.93 -18.55 1.07
CA VAL A 62 -2.59 -17.30 0.63
C VAL A 62 -3.45 -17.53 -0.62
N ARG A 63 -3.09 -18.49 -1.48
CA ARG A 63 -3.82 -18.83 -2.71
C ARG A 63 -5.16 -19.51 -2.45
N THR A 64 -5.41 -19.97 -1.22
CA THR A 64 -6.70 -20.52 -0.79
C THR A 64 -7.69 -19.45 -0.34
N LEU A 65 -7.24 -18.20 -0.19
CA LEU A 65 -8.06 -17.07 0.21
C LEU A 65 -8.65 -16.37 -1.02
N ASN A 66 -9.96 -16.13 -1.01
CA ASN A 66 -10.63 -15.44 -2.11
C ASN A 66 -10.42 -13.91 -2.06
N GLY A 67 -10.32 -13.33 -0.85
CA GLY A 67 -10.29 -11.87 -0.64
C GLY A 67 -9.20 -11.14 -1.41
N PRO A 68 -7.90 -11.45 -1.20
CA PRO A 68 -6.80 -10.74 -1.87
C PRO A 68 -6.86 -10.79 -3.40
N MET A 69 -7.23 -11.94 -3.99
CA MET A 69 -7.40 -12.04 -5.44
C MET A 69 -8.62 -11.24 -5.92
N ALA A 70 -9.72 -11.24 -5.17
CA ALA A 70 -10.94 -10.55 -5.55
C ALA A 70 -10.77 -9.02 -5.58
N ILE A 71 -10.18 -8.41 -4.54
CA ILE A 71 -9.96 -6.94 -4.52
C ILE A 71 -8.97 -6.49 -5.61
N ASN A 72 -7.91 -7.27 -5.85
CA ASN A 72 -6.98 -7.01 -6.95
C ASN A 72 -7.67 -7.11 -8.32
N SER A 73 -8.53 -8.11 -8.51
CA SER A 73 -9.26 -8.30 -9.76
C SER A 73 -10.28 -7.18 -9.99
N VAL A 74 -11.06 -6.82 -8.97
CA VAL A 74 -12.09 -5.77 -9.07
C VAL A 74 -11.45 -4.39 -9.30
N SER A 75 -10.38 -4.05 -8.58
CA SER A 75 -9.66 -2.78 -8.79
C SER A 75 -9.10 -2.64 -10.21
N GLN A 76 -8.48 -3.69 -10.75
CA GLN A 76 -7.99 -3.69 -12.12
C GLN A 76 -9.12 -3.67 -13.15
N ALA A 77 -10.16 -4.47 -12.95
CA ALA A 77 -11.30 -4.51 -13.86
C ALA A 77 -12.01 -3.16 -13.94
N VAL A 78 -12.22 -2.48 -12.82
CA VAL A 78 -12.88 -1.16 -12.78
C VAL A 78 -12.10 -0.13 -13.60
N VAL A 79 -10.80 0.04 -13.37
CA VAL A 79 -10.01 1.05 -14.09
C VAL A 79 -9.85 0.71 -15.58
N GLN A 80 -9.65 -0.58 -15.92
CA GLN A 80 -9.52 -1.01 -17.32
C GLN A 80 -10.82 -0.85 -18.10
N ASN A 81 -11.97 -1.19 -17.50
CA ASN A 81 -13.27 -0.94 -18.12
C ASN A 81 -13.54 0.56 -18.24
N ALA A 82 -13.11 1.39 -17.27
CA ALA A 82 -13.29 2.84 -17.37
C ALA A 82 -12.50 3.42 -18.55
N ILE A 83 -11.25 3.01 -18.72
CA ILE A 83 -10.41 3.38 -19.88
C ILE A 83 -11.04 2.89 -21.18
N ALA A 84 -11.46 1.62 -21.24
CA ALA A 84 -12.11 1.06 -22.42
C ALA A 84 -13.42 1.79 -22.77
N TYR A 85 -14.20 2.18 -21.77
CA TYR A 85 -15.41 2.99 -21.96
C TYR A 85 -15.07 4.36 -22.56
N VAL A 86 -14.09 5.07 -22.01
CA VAL A 86 -13.64 6.36 -22.56
C VAL A 86 -13.21 6.23 -24.02
N LEU A 87 -12.46 5.18 -24.37
CA LEU A 87 -11.92 5.00 -25.72
C LEU A 87 -12.97 4.54 -26.74
N THR A 88 -13.93 3.71 -26.34
CA THR A 88 -14.86 3.05 -27.27
C THR A 88 -16.29 3.58 -27.21
N GLN A 89 -16.64 4.27 -26.13
CA GLN A 89 -18.01 4.70 -25.79
C GLN A 89 -19.03 3.54 -25.70
N SER A 90 -18.56 2.28 -25.62
CA SER A 90 -19.42 1.11 -25.51
C SER A 90 -19.94 0.93 -24.08
N THR A 91 -21.27 0.96 -23.92
CA THR A 91 -21.92 0.81 -22.61
C THR A 91 -21.66 -0.54 -21.93
N THR A 92 -21.17 -1.54 -22.67
CA THR A 92 -20.71 -2.82 -22.08
C THR A 92 -19.70 -2.57 -20.96
N TYR A 93 -18.79 -1.61 -21.14
CA TYR A 93 -17.73 -1.35 -20.16
C TYR A 93 -18.25 -0.57 -18.94
N SER A 94 -19.13 0.41 -19.10
CA SER A 94 -19.77 1.10 -17.97
C SER A 94 -20.70 0.18 -17.17
N GLN A 95 -21.42 -0.71 -17.84
CA GLN A 95 -22.24 -1.76 -17.20
C GLN A 95 -21.41 -2.77 -16.41
N ASN A 96 -20.23 -3.14 -16.92
CA ASN A 96 -19.31 -4.01 -16.18
C ASN A 96 -18.84 -3.36 -14.89
N ILE A 97 -18.44 -2.08 -14.93
CA ILE A 97 -18.04 -1.33 -13.72
C ILE A 97 -19.19 -1.33 -12.71
N ALA A 98 -20.41 -0.96 -13.13
CA ALA A 98 -21.58 -0.96 -12.26
C ALA A 98 -21.79 -2.32 -11.58
N ARG A 99 -21.70 -3.43 -12.35
CA ARG A 99 -21.82 -4.79 -11.83
C ARG A 99 -20.73 -5.16 -10.82
N PHE A 100 -19.47 -4.80 -11.10
CA PHE A 100 -18.36 -5.08 -10.19
C PHE A 100 -18.49 -4.30 -8.88
N ILE A 101 -18.90 -3.03 -8.94
CA ILE A 101 -19.16 -2.23 -7.75
C ILE A 101 -20.35 -2.79 -6.96
N ASP A 102 -21.45 -3.10 -7.64
CA ASP A 102 -22.64 -3.66 -7.00
C ASP A 102 -22.28 -4.96 -6.26
N THR A 103 -21.57 -5.89 -6.92
CA THR A 103 -21.20 -7.18 -6.33
C THR A 103 -20.18 -7.04 -5.18
N PHE A 104 -19.14 -6.22 -5.35
CA PHE A 104 -18.05 -6.22 -4.38
C PHE A 104 -18.28 -5.28 -3.20
N PHE A 105 -19.05 -4.19 -3.36
CA PHE A 105 -19.19 -3.16 -2.34
C PHE A 105 -20.63 -2.96 -1.84
N LEU A 106 -21.65 -3.19 -2.66
CA LEU A 106 -23.01 -2.67 -2.36
C LEU A 106 -24.04 -3.77 -2.05
N ASP A 107 -24.02 -4.88 -2.76
CA ASP A 107 -24.97 -5.98 -2.59
C ASP A 107 -24.72 -6.68 -1.24
N LEU A 108 -25.74 -6.68 -0.37
CA LEU A 108 -25.66 -7.24 0.98
C LEU A 108 -25.26 -8.73 1.01
N ALA A 109 -25.55 -9.49 -0.05
CA ALA A 109 -25.21 -10.91 -0.11
C ALA A 109 -23.73 -11.17 -0.44
N THR A 110 -23.05 -10.22 -1.07
CA THR A 110 -21.72 -10.43 -1.66
C THR A 110 -20.68 -9.39 -1.26
N ARG A 111 -21.11 -8.24 -0.74
CA ARG A 111 -20.23 -7.12 -0.43
C ARG A 111 -19.14 -7.49 0.58
N MET A 112 -17.98 -6.91 0.35
CA MET A 112 -16.95 -6.74 1.36
C MET A 112 -17.45 -5.72 2.41
N ASN A 113 -17.28 -6.03 3.70
CA ASN A 113 -17.50 -5.05 4.75
C ASN A 113 -16.49 -3.89 4.62
N PRO A 114 -16.83 -2.64 4.99
CA PRO A 114 -15.92 -1.50 4.91
C PRO A 114 -14.85 -1.51 6.02
N SER A 115 -14.17 -2.64 6.20
CA SER A 115 -13.09 -2.86 7.15
C SER A 115 -12.15 -3.96 6.66
N ILE A 116 -10.90 -3.93 7.17
CA ILE A 116 -9.91 -5.00 7.00
C ILE A 116 -9.54 -5.59 8.38
N ASP A 117 -10.55 -5.87 9.19
CA ASP A 117 -10.35 -6.46 10.54
C ASP A 117 -9.65 -7.83 10.51
N PHE A 118 -9.60 -8.46 9.33
CA PHE A 118 -9.04 -9.80 9.09
C PHE A 118 -8.00 -9.81 7.96
N GLY A 119 -7.48 -8.66 7.55
CA GLY A 119 -6.42 -8.59 6.54
C GLY A 119 -5.13 -9.19 7.05
N GLN A 120 -4.49 -9.99 6.20
CA GLN A 120 -3.18 -10.61 6.44
C GLN A 120 -3.00 -11.22 7.86
N ILE A 121 -4.03 -11.94 8.35
CA ILE A 121 -3.94 -12.69 9.62
C ILE A 121 -2.73 -13.63 9.60
N VAL A 122 -1.93 -13.57 10.66
CA VAL A 122 -0.87 -14.54 10.93
C VAL A 122 -1.47 -15.75 11.62
N ARG A 123 -1.61 -16.87 10.88
CA ARG A 123 -2.22 -18.09 11.41
C ARG A 123 -1.42 -18.65 12.58
N GLY A 124 -2.15 -19.18 13.56
CA GLY A 124 -1.58 -19.76 14.77
C GLY A 124 -2.55 -19.69 15.95
N PRO A 125 -2.19 -20.26 17.10
CA PRO A 125 -3.03 -20.21 18.29
C PRO A 125 -3.12 -18.79 18.88
N GLY A 126 -4.20 -18.54 19.64
CA GLY A 126 -4.38 -17.30 20.39
C GLY A 126 -4.91 -16.13 19.56
N GLN A 127 -4.81 -14.92 20.12
CA GLN A 127 -5.43 -13.72 19.53
C GLN A 127 -4.80 -13.31 18.19
N LYS A 128 -3.49 -13.54 18.02
CA LYS A 128 -2.77 -13.21 16.78
C LYS A 128 -3.33 -13.95 15.55
N GLY A 129 -3.83 -15.18 15.73
CA GLY A 129 -4.48 -15.95 14.67
C GLY A 129 -5.94 -15.62 14.42
N ARG A 130 -6.49 -14.58 15.05
CA ARG A 130 -7.93 -14.23 15.01
C ARG A 130 -8.19 -12.78 14.61
N SER A 131 -7.16 -11.97 14.42
CA SER A 131 -7.26 -10.56 14.05
C SER A 131 -6.24 -10.23 12.98
N GLY A 132 -6.60 -9.33 12.07
CA GLY A 132 -5.71 -8.84 11.04
C GLY A 132 -4.54 -8.03 11.60
N THR A 133 -3.56 -7.81 10.75
CA THR A 133 -2.34 -7.04 11.03
C THR A 133 -2.42 -5.68 10.34
N PHE A 134 -1.49 -4.78 10.69
CA PHE A 134 -1.34 -3.48 10.03
C PHE A 134 -1.01 -3.61 8.53
N THR A 135 -0.39 -4.73 8.13
CA THR A 135 0.00 -5.02 6.75
C THR A 135 -1.22 -5.26 5.84
N GLY A 136 -2.35 -5.70 6.40
CA GLY A 136 -3.60 -5.93 5.68
C GLY A 136 -4.14 -4.71 4.93
N ILE A 137 -3.76 -3.48 5.35
CA ILE A 137 -4.13 -2.26 4.62
C ILE A 137 -3.62 -2.32 3.16
N LEU A 138 -2.48 -2.95 2.90
CA LEU A 138 -1.95 -3.10 1.54
C LEU A 138 -2.89 -3.89 0.60
N ASP A 139 -3.77 -4.73 1.12
CA ASP A 139 -4.74 -5.49 0.31
C ASP A 139 -5.73 -4.54 -0.41
N LEU A 140 -5.94 -3.32 0.11
CA LEU A 140 -6.75 -2.25 -0.51
C LEU A 140 -5.91 -1.19 -1.25
N SER A 141 -4.63 -1.44 -1.52
CA SER A 141 -3.77 -0.55 -2.32
C SER A 141 -4.39 -0.16 -3.67
N GLY A 142 -5.19 -1.06 -4.24
CA GLY A 142 -5.97 -0.83 -5.46
C GLY A 142 -7.16 0.14 -5.33
N MET A 143 -7.48 0.69 -4.16
CA MET A 143 -8.65 1.59 -4.01
C MET A 143 -8.57 2.83 -4.88
N VAL A 144 -7.39 3.37 -5.14
CA VAL A 144 -7.23 4.50 -6.07
C VAL A 144 -7.76 4.17 -7.47
N LYS A 145 -7.63 2.92 -7.92
CA LYS A 145 -8.15 2.46 -9.22
C LYS A 145 -9.68 2.39 -9.21
N ILE A 146 -10.28 1.96 -8.10
CA ILE A 146 -11.73 1.97 -7.89
C ILE A 146 -12.27 3.40 -7.93
N VAL A 147 -11.67 4.30 -7.15
CA VAL A 147 -12.04 5.72 -7.11
C VAL A 147 -11.97 6.33 -8.50
N ASN A 148 -10.85 6.16 -9.22
CA ASN A 148 -10.69 6.71 -10.56
C ASN A 148 -11.72 6.18 -11.55
N GLY A 149 -11.98 4.86 -11.57
CA GLY A 149 -12.96 4.29 -12.48
C GLY A 149 -14.38 4.83 -12.23
N ILE A 150 -14.75 5.00 -10.96
CA ILE A 150 -16.04 5.61 -10.59
C ILE A 150 -16.08 7.10 -10.95
N MET A 151 -15.03 7.86 -10.64
CA MET A 151 -14.97 9.29 -10.93
C MET A 151 -15.05 9.58 -12.44
N ILE A 152 -14.49 8.72 -13.28
CA ILE A 152 -14.68 8.79 -14.75
C ILE A 152 -16.16 8.64 -15.11
N LEU A 153 -16.85 7.62 -14.59
CA LEU A 153 -18.28 7.44 -14.87
C LEU A 153 -19.13 8.61 -14.35
N ARG A 154 -18.81 9.11 -13.15
CA ARG A 154 -19.45 10.29 -12.55
C ARG A 154 -19.26 11.52 -13.43
N GLY A 155 -18.02 11.79 -13.88
CA GLY A 155 -17.68 12.95 -14.71
C GLY A 155 -18.29 12.90 -16.12
N LEU A 156 -18.46 11.69 -16.67
CA LEU A 156 -19.13 11.49 -17.98
C LEU A 156 -20.66 11.50 -17.88
N GLY A 157 -21.23 11.44 -16.68
CA GLY A 157 -22.69 11.41 -16.49
C GLY A 157 -23.37 10.20 -17.12
N THR A 158 -22.71 9.03 -17.11
CA THR A 158 -23.29 7.81 -17.71
C THR A 158 -24.53 7.34 -16.94
N ALA A 159 -25.55 6.85 -17.66
CA ALA A 159 -26.76 6.30 -17.07
C ALA A 159 -26.50 5.04 -16.21
N ASP A 160 -25.40 4.32 -16.47
CA ASP A 160 -25.02 3.14 -15.70
C ASP A 160 -24.49 3.49 -14.29
N TRP A 161 -24.17 4.77 -14.03
CA TRP A 161 -23.76 5.26 -12.70
C TRP A 161 -24.86 6.16 -12.11
N SER A 162 -25.89 5.53 -11.55
CA SER A 162 -27.02 6.25 -10.97
C SER A 162 -26.69 6.96 -9.66
N SER A 163 -27.46 7.98 -9.30
CA SER A 163 -27.34 8.68 -8.01
C SER A 163 -27.46 7.72 -6.82
N ALA A 164 -28.39 6.75 -6.87
CA ALA A 164 -28.56 5.77 -5.80
C ALA A 164 -27.31 4.90 -5.58
N ARG A 165 -26.60 4.55 -6.66
CA ARG A 165 -25.33 3.82 -6.59
C ARG A 165 -24.23 4.71 -6.02
N ASP A 166 -24.17 5.96 -6.46
CA ASP A 166 -23.22 6.95 -5.94
C ASP A 166 -23.39 7.19 -4.43
N ASP A 167 -24.63 7.32 -3.95
CA ASP A 167 -24.97 7.48 -2.54
C ASP A 167 -24.54 6.25 -1.72
N SER A 168 -24.81 5.05 -2.24
CA SER A 168 -24.47 3.79 -1.57
C SER A 168 -22.95 3.56 -1.51
N MET A 169 -22.23 3.90 -2.57
CA MET A 169 -20.76 3.85 -2.58
C MET A 169 -20.16 4.91 -1.65
N SER A 170 -20.70 6.13 -1.65
CA SER A 170 -20.29 7.19 -0.73
C SER A 170 -20.50 6.80 0.73
N HIS A 171 -21.59 6.09 1.02
CA HIS A 171 -21.86 5.54 2.34
C HIS A 171 -20.84 4.45 2.74
N TRP A 172 -20.54 3.50 1.84
CA TRP A 172 -19.52 2.48 2.09
C TRP A 172 -18.14 3.12 2.35
N ILE A 173 -17.74 4.09 1.52
CA ILE A 173 -16.47 4.78 1.66
C ILE A 173 -16.41 5.59 2.96
N SER A 174 -17.50 6.24 3.37
CA SER A 174 -17.55 6.96 4.64
C SER A 174 -17.33 6.03 5.85
N GLN A 175 -17.91 4.82 5.80
CA GLN A 175 -17.65 3.80 6.83
C GLN A 175 -16.19 3.31 6.80
N TYR A 176 -15.62 3.13 5.61
CA TYR A 176 -14.23 2.71 5.46
C TYR A 176 -13.25 3.77 5.97
N ILE A 177 -13.49 5.06 5.68
CA ILE A 177 -12.70 6.17 6.23
C ILE A 177 -12.73 6.17 7.75
N ALA A 178 -13.93 6.02 8.35
CA ALA A 178 -14.05 5.94 9.79
C ALA A 178 -13.24 4.75 10.36
N TRP A 179 -13.36 3.56 9.75
CA TRP A 179 -12.58 2.40 10.16
C TRP A 179 -11.06 2.63 9.99
N LEU A 180 -10.62 3.22 8.88
CA LEU A 180 -9.21 3.47 8.57
C LEU A 180 -8.56 4.42 9.58
N LYS A 181 -9.33 5.34 10.15
CA LYS A 181 -8.84 6.31 11.15
C LYS A 181 -9.02 5.82 12.58
N ASP A 182 -10.09 5.08 12.87
CA ASP A 182 -10.50 4.75 14.24
C ASP A 182 -10.26 3.29 14.65
N SER A 183 -9.89 2.40 13.72
CA SER A 183 -9.51 1.03 14.07
C SER A 183 -8.13 0.98 14.72
N SER A 184 -7.86 -0.09 15.49
CA SER A 184 -6.51 -0.34 15.99
C SER A 184 -5.52 -0.55 14.85
N ILE A 185 -5.93 -1.26 13.80
CA ILE A 185 -5.12 -1.54 12.60
C ILE A 185 -4.75 -0.23 11.91
N GLY A 186 -5.75 0.59 11.57
CA GLY A 186 -5.55 1.89 10.94
C GLY A 186 -4.63 2.83 11.72
N ARG A 187 -4.88 3.00 13.03
CA ARG A 187 -4.02 3.85 13.88
C ARG A 187 -2.59 3.34 14.00
N ILE A 188 -2.41 2.01 14.04
CA ILE A 188 -1.08 1.40 14.08
C ILE A 188 -0.31 1.76 12.81
N THR A 189 -0.90 1.53 11.63
CA THR A 189 -0.27 1.85 10.34
C THR A 189 0.00 3.34 10.16
N ALA A 190 -0.87 4.21 10.68
CA ALA A 190 -0.76 5.65 10.47
C ALA A 190 0.37 6.33 11.27
N SER A 191 0.71 5.87 12.48
CA SER A 191 1.40 6.77 13.43
C SER A 191 2.15 6.14 14.61
N ARG A 192 2.25 4.81 14.75
CA ARG A 192 2.91 4.23 15.93
C ARG A 192 4.42 4.08 15.74
N PRO A 193 5.29 4.59 16.64
CA PRO A 193 6.74 4.47 16.51
C PRO A 193 7.28 3.05 16.37
N LYS A 194 6.54 2.03 16.85
CA LYS A 194 6.95 0.62 16.75
C LYS A 194 6.67 -0.02 15.40
N TYR A 195 5.78 0.56 14.60
CA TYR A 195 5.30 0.05 13.32
C TYR A 195 5.55 1.15 12.32
N ASP A 196 6.73 1.15 11.68
CA ASP A 196 7.13 2.34 10.94
C ASP A 196 6.15 2.66 9.82
N ASN A 197 5.74 3.91 9.74
CA ASN A 197 5.05 4.45 8.57
C ASN A 197 6.03 4.97 7.52
N THR A 198 7.35 4.96 7.78
CA THR A 198 8.37 5.31 6.79
C THR A 198 8.64 4.22 5.77
N SER A 199 8.14 2.99 5.96
CA SER A 199 8.14 1.97 4.90
C SER A 199 6.95 2.16 3.94
N ASN A 200 6.90 1.31 2.91
CA ASN A 200 5.83 1.24 1.92
C ASN A 200 4.41 1.17 2.54
N HIS A 201 4.25 0.60 3.73
CA HIS A 201 2.94 0.52 4.41
C HIS A 201 2.33 1.89 4.70
N GLY A 202 3.11 2.82 5.25
CA GLY A 202 2.63 4.18 5.53
C GLY A 202 2.39 4.97 4.26
N THR A 203 3.24 4.80 3.24
CA THR A 203 3.05 5.43 1.93
C THR A 203 1.72 5.01 1.28
N PHE A 204 1.37 3.73 1.34
CA PHE A 204 0.09 3.22 0.82
C PHE A 204 -1.10 3.60 1.69
N TYR A 205 -0.94 3.72 3.02
CA TYR A 205 -2.01 4.23 3.88
C TYR A 205 -2.44 5.63 3.43
N VAL A 206 -1.47 6.53 3.20
CA VAL A 206 -1.71 7.91 2.76
C VAL A 206 -2.37 7.94 1.38
N ALA A 207 -1.91 7.10 0.45
CA ALA A 207 -2.50 6.99 -0.88
C ALA A 207 -3.97 6.57 -0.83
N GLN A 208 -4.29 5.60 0.02
CA GLN A 208 -5.65 5.15 0.22
C GLN A 208 -6.51 6.23 0.87
N GLU A 209 -6.06 6.82 1.98
CA GLU A 209 -6.81 7.86 2.71
C GLU A 209 -7.11 9.06 1.80
N ALA A 210 -6.12 9.61 1.10
CA ALA A 210 -6.30 10.74 0.21
C ALA A 210 -7.26 10.42 -0.96
N ALA A 211 -7.14 9.24 -1.57
CA ALA A 211 -8.03 8.82 -2.66
C ALA A 211 -9.50 8.72 -2.21
N VAL A 212 -9.78 8.15 -1.03
CA VAL A 212 -11.16 8.02 -0.54
C VAL A 212 -11.73 9.35 0.00
N GLN A 213 -10.88 10.23 0.52
CA GLN A 213 -11.28 11.61 0.85
C GLN A 213 -11.69 12.39 -0.41
N LEU A 214 -10.91 12.27 -1.50
CA LEU A 214 -11.27 12.87 -2.79
C LEU A 214 -12.59 12.33 -3.34
N PHE A 215 -12.84 11.02 -3.22
CA PHE A 215 -14.09 10.40 -3.67
C PHE A 215 -15.32 11.06 -3.03
N THR A 216 -15.24 11.37 -1.73
CA THR A 216 -16.31 11.99 -0.93
C THR A 216 -16.34 13.52 -1.05
N GLY A 217 -15.50 14.10 -1.90
CA GLY A 217 -15.40 15.56 -2.11
C GLY A 217 -14.60 16.29 -1.04
N ASN A 218 -13.97 15.59 -0.09
CA ASN A 218 -13.15 16.19 0.96
C ASN A 218 -11.73 16.52 0.44
N ARG A 219 -11.66 17.52 -0.46
CA ARG A 219 -10.40 17.96 -1.09
C ARG A 219 -9.41 18.54 -0.09
N ASP A 220 -9.88 19.34 0.88
CA ASP A 220 -9.03 19.95 1.91
C ASP A 220 -8.43 18.89 2.84
N GLY A 221 -9.21 17.85 3.17
CA GLY A 221 -8.72 16.69 3.91
C GLY A 221 -7.63 15.95 3.14
N ALA A 222 -7.84 15.69 1.84
CA ALA A 222 -6.87 15.03 0.98
C ALA A 222 -5.56 15.83 0.88
N ALA A 223 -5.66 17.14 0.68
CA ALA A 223 -4.50 18.03 0.69
C ALA A 223 -3.74 17.94 2.02
N SER A 224 -4.45 18.05 3.15
CA SER A 224 -3.85 17.98 4.48
C SER A 224 -3.16 16.63 4.75
N THR A 225 -3.79 15.51 4.38
CA THR A 225 -3.21 14.16 4.52
C THR A 225 -1.91 14.04 3.72
N LEU A 226 -1.89 14.54 2.49
CA LEU A 226 -0.73 14.49 1.61
C LEU A 226 0.41 15.42 2.09
N GLU A 227 0.11 16.67 2.43
CA GLU A 227 1.11 17.62 2.96
C GLU A 227 1.75 17.12 4.24
N ASN A 228 0.96 16.56 5.16
CA ASN A 228 1.48 15.98 6.39
C ASN A 228 2.45 14.84 6.11
N PHE A 229 2.13 13.92 5.18
CA PHE A 229 3.03 12.83 4.81
C PHE A 229 4.34 13.35 4.21
N PHE A 230 4.27 14.25 3.22
CA PHE A 230 5.46 14.79 2.56
C PHE A 230 6.31 15.70 3.46
N GLY A 231 5.68 16.37 4.44
CA GLY A 231 6.36 17.20 5.44
C GLY A 231 6.94 16.44 6.64
N SER A 232 6.62 15.15 6.79
CA SER A 232 7.09 14.32 7.91
C SER A 232 7.74 13.02 7.41
N ILE A 233 6.96 11.95 7.30
CA ILE A 233 7.38 10.58 7.03
C ILE A 233 8.26 10.48 5.78
N PHE A 234 7.85 11.11 4.68
CA PHE A 234 8.59 11.13 3.42
C PHE A 234 10.03 11.64 3.60
N ARG A 235 10.26 12.55 4.56
CA ARG A 235 11.56 13.19 4.75
C ARG A 235 12.68 12.18 5.05
N ASP A 236 12.34 11.01 5.60
CA ASP A 236 13.30 9.96 5.92
C ASP A 236 13.30 8.79 4.91
N GLN A 237 12.35 8.72 3.97
CA GLN A 237 12.21 7.54 3.11
C GLN A 237 13.30 7.40 2.05
N ILE A 238 13.85 8.51 1.56
CA ILE A 238 14.76 8.53 0.40
C ILE A 238 16.08 9.20 0.77
N ALA A 239 17.16 8.44 0.73
CA ALA A 239 18.53 8.91 0.95
C ALA A 239 19.00 9.84 -0.18
N ALA A 240 20.12 10.55 0.04
CA ALA A 240 20.70 11.48 -0.92
C ALA A 240 21.02 10.85 -2.30
N SER A 241 21.31 9.56 -2.36
CA SER A 241 21.52 8.79 -3.61
C SER A 241 20.23 8.45 -4.35
N GLY A 242 19.07 8.50 -3.68
CA GLY A 242 17.83 7.90 -4.16
C GLY A 242 17.57 6.50 -3.61
N GLU A 243 18.48 5.94 -2.82
CA GLU A 243 18.21 4.70 -2.10
C GLU A 243 17.02 4.88 -1.15
N GLN A 244 16.27 3.80 -0.91
CA GLN A 244 15.15 3.72 0.03
C GLN A 244 15.54 2.76 1.16
N PRO A 245 16.19 3.23 2.24
CA PRO A 245 16.85 2.37 3.22
C PRO A 245 15.95 1.31 3.87
N PHE A 246 14.71 1.67 4.23
CA PHE A 246 13.75 0.75 4.83
C PHE A 246 13.26 -0.35 3.86
N GLU A 247 13.36 -0.11 2.55
CA GLU A 247 13.04 -1.11 1.51
C GLU A 247 14.27 -1.92 1.11
N ALA A 248 15.45 -1.31 1.16
CA ALA A 248 16.71 -1.92 0.75
C ALA A 248 17.25 -2.97 1.75
N VAL A 249 16.88 -2.88 3.03
CA VAL A 249 17.19 -3.89 4.06
C VAL A 249 16.35 -5.16 3.94
N ARG A 250 15.33 -5.19 3.08
CA ARG A 250 14.43 -6.32 2.87
C ARG A 250 15.08 -7.43 2.06
N THR A 251 14.52 -8.64 2.09
CA THR A 251 15.07 -9.79 1.34
C THR A 251 14.82 -9.71 -0.17
N ARG A 252 13.85 -8.90 -0.61
CA ARG A 252 13.54 -8.58 -2.02
C ARG A 252 13.64 -7.07 -2.28
N PRO A 253 14.83 -6.49 -2.16
CA PRO A 253 14.98 -5.05 -2.06
C PRO A 253 14.63 -4.31 -3.35
N PHE A 254 14.76 -4.92 -4.54
CA PHE A 254 14.30 -4.27 -5.78
C PHE A 254 12.78 -4.18 -5.84
N HIS A 255 12.08 -5.27 -5.49
CA HIS A 255 10.63 -5.30 -5.42
C HIS A 255 10.08 -4.26 -4.45
N TYR A 256 10.61 -4.20 -3.21
CA TYR A 256 10.12 -3.25 -2.21
C TYR A 256 10.40 -1.78 -2.59
N ARG A 257 11.53 -1.49 -3.25
CA ARG A 257 11.77 -0.16 -3.85
C ARG A 257 10.72 0.21 -4.89
N CYS A 258 10.38 -0.72 -5.79
CA CYS A 258 9.34 -0.49 -6.80
C CYS A 258 7.97 -0.30 -6.14
N PHE A 259 7.65 -1.12 -5.15
CA PHE A 259 6.36 -1.09 -4.46
C PHE A 259 6.16 0.21 -3.68
N ASN A 260 7.17 0.71 -2.97
CA ASN A 260 7.08 2.03 -2.33
C ASN A 260 7.02 3.18 -3.36
N LEU A 261 7.78 3.08 -4.46
CA LEU A 261 7.70 4.04 -5.57
C LEU A 261 6.31 4.13 -6.17
N GLU A 262 5.58 3.01 -6.27
CA GLU A 262 4.17 3.00 -6.73
C GLU A 262 3.32 3.93 -5.87
N ALA A 263 3.37 3.77 -4.55
CA ALA A 263 2.60 4.57 -3.61
C ALA A 263 3.05 6.04 -3.58
N LEU A 264 4.36 6.32 -3.64
CA LEU A 264 4.89 7.69 -3.72
C LEU A 264 4.39 8.43 -4.96
N ILE A 265 4.40 7.76 -6.12
CA ILE A 265 3.91 8.31 -7.38
C ILE A 265 2.39 8.52 -7.31
N ILE A 266 1.63 7.57 -6.75
CA ILE A 266 0.19 7.75 -6.54
C ILE A 266 -0.06 9.00 -5.68
N ASN A 267 0.62 9.14 -4.55
CA ASN A 267 0.48 10.30 -3.67
C ASN A 267 0.81 11.61 -4.38
N ALA A 268 1.85 11.63 -5.22
CA ALA A 268 2.21 12.81 -5.99
C ALA A 268 1.15 13.19 -7.04
N LYS A 269 0.56 12.20 -7.74
CA LYS A 269 -0.57 12.40 -8.66
C LYS A 269 -1.83 12.88 -7.96
N LEU A 270 -2.13 12.35 -6.76
CA LEU A 270 -3.23 12.86 -5.94
C LEU A 270 -2.97 14.31 -5.51
N GLY A 271 -1.71 14.66 -5.26
CA GLY A 271 -1.26 16.04 -5.06
C GLY A 271 -1.62 16.95 -6.23
N ASP A 272 -1.33 16.54 -7.46
CA ASP A 272 -1.68 17.30 -8.66
C ASP A 272 -3.20 17.57 -8.77
N GLU A 273 -4.02 16.61 -8.35
CA GLU A 273 -5.50 16.73 -8.33
C GLU A 273 -5.97 17.77 -7.32
N VAL A 274 -5.29 17.93 -6.18
CA VAL A 274 -5.59 18.97 -5.18
C VAL A 274 -4.75 20.26 -5.34
N GLY A 275 -3.98 20.37 -6.42
CA GLY A 275 -3.17 21.55 -6.72
C GLY A 275 -1.83 21.64 -5.97
N LEU A 276 -1.39 20.58 -5.31
CA LEU A 276 -0.11 20.50 -4.59
C LEU A 276 1.02 19.99 -5.49
N ASP A 277 2.24 20.51 -5.30
CA ASP A 277 3.42 20.07 -6.06
C ASP A 277 4.26 19.03 -5.34
N LEU A 278 3.71 17.84 -5.11
CA LEU A 278 4.37 16.86 -4.26
C LEU A 278 5.50 16.10 -4.95
N TRP A 279 5.55 16.15 -6.27
CA TRP A 279 6.69 15.69 -7.06
C TRP A 279 7.98 16.47 -6.74
N SER A 280 7.87 17.78 -6.46
CA SER A 280 9.03 18.63 -6.10
C SER A 280 9.44 18.51 -4.63
N SER A 281 8.70 17.74 -3.83
CA SER A 281 9.03 17.49 -2.43
C SER A 281 10.38 16.81 -2.29
N LYS A 282 11.17 17.28 -1.32
CA LYS A 282 12.50 16.76 -1.01
C LYS A 282 12.49 16.01 0.31
N SER A 283 13.22 14.91 0.36
CA SER A 283 13.60 14.29 1.62
C SER A 283 14.51 15.23 2.43
N LYS A 284 14.80 14.92 3.70
CA LYS A 284 15.79 15.68 4.48
C LYS A 284 17.19 15.68 3.84
N TYR A 285 17.43 14.74 2.93
CA TYR A 285 18.68 14.57 2.19
C TYR A 285 18.65 15.19 0.78
N GLY A 286 17.60 15.95 0.45
CA GLY A 286 17.45 16.64 -0.82
C GLY A 286 17.01 15.76 -1.99
N ALA A 287 16.66 14.50 -1.74
CA ALA A 287 16.24 13.56 -2.78
C ALA A 287 14.74 13.66 -3.07
N THR A 288 14.36 13.41 -4.32
CA THR A 288 12.97 13.43 -4.81
C THR A 288 12.53 12.03 -5.26
N ILE A 289 11.25 11.90 -5.62
CA ILE A 289 10.74 10.69 -6.29
C ILE A 289 11.56 10.36 -7.56
N GLN A 290 11.93 11.38 -8.34
CA GLN A 290 12.81 11.20 -9.51
C GLN A 290 14.17 10.62 -9.13
N THR A 291 14.75 11.10 -8.03
CA THR A 291 16.05 10.60 -7.54
C THR A 291 15.96 9.11 -7.21
N ALA A 292 14.88 8.68 -6.57
CA ALA A 292 14.66 7.27 -6.24
C ALA A 292 14.44 6.37 -7.47
N VAL A 293 13.70 6.85 -8.48
CA VAL A 293 13.56 6.11 -9.76
C VAL A 293 14.89 6.03 -10.49
N ASP A 294 15.64 7.12 -10.57
CA ASP A 294 16.96 7.15 -11.21
C ASP A 294 17.93 6.17 -10.51
N PHE A 295 17.91 6.11 -9.18
CA PHE A 295 18.67 5.13 -8.41
C PHE A 295 18.24 3.70 -8.76
N ALA A 296 16.94 3.40 -8.71
CA ALA A 296 16.40 2.06 -9.01
C ALA A 296 16.70 1.61 -10.46
N MET A 297 16.82 2.52 -11.42
CA MET A 297 17.25 2.20 -12.79
C MET A 297 18.71 1.74 -12.89
N SER A 298 19.53 2.11 -11.90
CA SER A 298 20.98 1.87 -11.87
C SER A 298 21.40 0.65 -11.05
N VAL A 299 20.55 0.16 -10.14
CA VAL A 299 20.89 -0.96 -9.25
C VAL A 299 20.92 -2.29 -10.00
N LYS A 300 21.72 -3.22 -9.48
CA LYS A 300 21.73 -4.62 -9.95
C LYS A 300 20.53 -5.35 -9.34
N VAL A 301 19.62 -5.84 -10.17
CA VAL A 301 18.35 -6.47 -9.74
C VAL A 301 18.47 -7.92 -9.26
N GLY A 302 19.61 -8.58 -9.50
CA GLY A 302 19.80 -9.99 -9.16
C GLY A 302 18.77 -10.89 -9.86
N ASN A 303 18.00 -11.65 -9.08
CA ASN A 303 16.95 -12.54 -9.56
C ASN A 303 15.55 -11.91 -9.53
N GLU A 304 15.44 -10.62 -9.19
CA GLU A 304 14.17 -9.90 -9.16
C GLU A 304 13.76 -9.38 -10.55
N ASP A 305 12.48 -9.08 -10.72
CA ASP A 305 11.91 -8.68 -12.01
C ASP A 305 12.11 -7.18 -12.29
N ILE A 306 13.06 -6.86 -13.17
CA ILE A 306 13.33 -5.47 -13.58
C ILE A 306 12.12 -4.77 -14.22
N THR A 307 11.15 -5.51 -14.75
CA THR A 307 9.98 -4.93 -15.40
C THR A 307 9.01 -4.27 -14.42
N GLU A 308 9.08 -4.60 -13.13
CA GLU A 308 8.31 -3.93 -12.06
C GLU A 308 8.58 -2.41 -12.00
N LEU A 309 9.77 -1.97 -12.42
CA LEU A 309 10.12 -0.55 -12.42
C LEU A 309 9.55 0.23 -13.62
N ALA A 310 9.09 -0.45 -14.68
CA ALA A 310 8.69 0.19 -15.93
C ALA A 310 7.54 1.22 -15.78
N PRO A 311 6.43 0.95 -15.06
CA PRO A 311 5.38 1.94 -14.85
C PRO A 311 5.91 3.20 -14.15
N HIS A 312 6.77 3.03 -13.14
CA HIS A 312 7.34 4.14 -12.37
C HIS A 312 8.25 5.04 -13.21
N VAL A 313 9.03 4.43 -14.11
CA VAL A 313 9.87 5.17 -15.08
C VAL A 313 9.01 5.94 -16.07
N ALA A 314 7.90 5.36 -16.55
CA ALA A 314 6.97 6.07 -17.42
C ALA A 314 6.34 7.28 -16.70
N ALA A 315 5.89 7.09 -15.46
CA ALA A 315 5.32 8.16 -14.64
C ALA A 315 6.32 9.30 -14.39
N VAL A 316 7.57 8.98 -14.04
CA VAL A 316 8.63 9.99 -13.84
C VAL A 316 9.02 10.67 -15.16
N ALA A 317 9.09 9.94 -16.27
CA ALA A 317 9.33 10.54 -17.58
C ALA A 317 8.24 11.54 -17.95
N ALA A 318 6.98 11.24 -17.62
CA ALA A 318 5.86 12.14 -17.85
C ALA A 318 5.88 13.36 -16.92
N ALA A 319 6.19 13.17 -15.63
CA ALA A 319 6.17 14.24 -14.64
C ALA A 319 7.38 15.19 -14.73
N TYR A 320 8.58 14.67 -15.04
CA TYR A 320 9.84 15.43 -15.03
C TYR A 320 10.41 15.66 -16.44
N GLY A 321 9.89 14.99 -17.46
CA GLY A 321 10.41 15.01 -18.82
C GLY A 321 11.57 14.03 -19.04
N ASP A 322 11.90 13.79 -20.31
CA ASP A 322 12.98 12.89 -20.73
C ASP A 322 13.88 13.51 -21.81
N SER A 323 14.41 14.70 -21.54
CA SER A 323 15.20 15.48 -22.51
C SER A 323 16.43 14.75 -23.05
N LYS A 324 17.02 13.86 -22.22
CA LYS A 324 18.20 13.06 -22.57
C LYS A 324 17.85 11.65 -23.07
N GLY A 325 16.56 11.30 -23.17
CA GLY A 325 16.09 9.99 -23.63
C GLY A 325 16.44 8.82 -22.70
N LYS A 326 16.81 9.09 -21.43
CA LYS A 326 17.27 8.05 -20.49
C LYS A 326 16.13 7.14 -20.06
N TYR A 327 14.94 7.69 -19.88
CA TYR A 327 13.77 6.93 -19.46
C TYR A 327 13.20 6.11 -20.62
N ALA A 328 13.07 6.70 -21.80
CA ALA A 328 12.67 6.00 -23.02
C ALA A 328 13.64 4.85 -23.36
N ALA A 329 14.95 5.07 -23.21
CA ALA A 329 15.95 4.02 -23.40
C ALA A 329 15.79 2.86 -22.40
N PHE A 330 15.54 3.16 -21.12
CA PHE A 330 15.27 2.15 -20.11
C PHE A 330 14.02 1.34 -20.44
N LEU A 331 12.91 2.02 -20.73
CA LEU A 331 11.62 1.39 -21.06
C LEU A 331 11.72 0.49 -22.30
N GLY A 332 12.40 0.95 -23.35
CA GLY A 332 12.65 0.16 -24.55
C GLY A 332 13.48 -1.10 -24.26
N ARG A 333 14.46 -1.01 -23.35
CA ARG A 333 15.29 -2.15 -22.94
C ARG A 333 14.53 -3.20 -22.14
N VAL A 334 13.68 -2.79 -21.19
CA VAL A 334 13.02 -3.73 -20.25
C VAL A 334 11.65 -4.21 -20.74
N GLY A 335 10.92 -3.39 -21.49
CA GLY A 335 9.52 -3.64 -21.86
C GLY A 335 9.30 -3.88 -23.36
N GLY A 336 10.32 -3.69 -24.20
CA GLY A 336 10.18 -3.76 -25.66
C GLY A 336 9.15 -2.74 -26.16
N ASP A 337 8.01 -3.23 -26.65
CA ASP A 337 6.84 -2.40 -26.99
C ASP A 337 6.12 -1.91 -25.73
N TYR A 338 6.80 -1.10 -24.93
CA TYR A 338 6.25 -0.56 -23.67
C TYR A 338 5.07 0.39 -23.91
N ARG A 339 4.95 0.97 -25.12
CA ARG A 339 3.90 1.92 -25.48
C ARG A 339 2.53 1.27 -25.65
N SER A 340 2.46 -0.04 -25.87
CA SER A 340 1.20 -0.79 -25.89
C SER A 340 0.76 -1.28 -24.51
N LYS A 341 1.55 -1.04 -23.46
CA LYS A 341 1.21 -1.46 -22.10
C LYS A 341 0.19 -0.52 -21.47
N ALA A 342 -0.67 -1.06 -20.62
CA ALA A 342 -1.74 -0.29 -19.97
C ALA A 342 -1.20 0.90 -19.16
N PHE A 343 -0.06 0.76 -18.48
CA PHE A 343 0.54 1.86 -17.72
C PHE A 343 0.89 3.06 -18.59
N TRP A 344 1.32 2.82 -19.83
CA TRP A 344 1.67 3.89 -20.74
C TRP A 344 0.48 4.81 -20.99
N LEU A 345 -0.74 4.27 -21.08
CA LEU A 345 -1.95 5.07 -21.36
C LEU A 345 -2.25 6.14 -20.30
N TYR A 346 -1.95 5.88 -19.02
CA TYR A 346 -2.23 6.81 -17.92
C TYR A 346 -0.96 7.43 -17.29
N ASP A 347 0.21 7.14 -17.86
CA ASP A 347 1.50 7.78 -17.58
C ASP A 347 1.95 8.64 -18.77
N GLN A 348 1.04 9.49 -19.28
CA GLN A 348 1.34 10.46 -20.34
C GLN A 348 1.46 11.88 -19.75
N PRO A 349 2.34 12.75 -20.30
CA PRO A 349 2.50 14.13 -19.81
C PRO A 349 1.18 14.92 -19.73
N GLU A 350 0.26 14.68 -20.66
CA GLU A 350 -1.05 15.33 -20.72
C GLU A 350 -1.98 14.95 -19.57
N ALA A 351 -1.69 13.85 -18.85
CA ALA A 351 -2.45 13.44 -17.66
C ALA A 351 -2.11 14.27 -16.41
N PHE A 352 -1.08 15.11 -16.46
CA PHE A 352 -0.63 15.92 -15.34
C PHE A 352 -1.15 17.36 -15.48
N SER A 353 -1.71 17.91 -14.40
CA SER A 353 -2.35 19.24 -14.40
C SER A 353 -1.35 20.40 -14.57
N ARG A 354 -0.05 20.16 -14.35
CA ARG A 354 1.01 21.17 -14.40
C ARG A 354 1.77 21.13 -15.74
N LYS A 355 1.65 22.22 -16.51
CA LYS A 355 2.34 22.42 -17.81
C LYS A 355 3.69 23.13 -17.71
N GLU A 356 4.05 23.63 -16.53
CA GLU A 356 5.32 24.34 -16.35
C GLU A 356 6.48 23.35 -16.21
N LYS A 357 7.58 23.64 -16.91
CA LYS A 357 8.81 22.85 -16.79
C LYS A 357 9.28 22.91 -15.34
N ARG A 358 9.28 21.77 -14.65
CA ARG A 358 9.98 21.60 -13.37
C ARG A 358 11.45 21.93 -13.62
N ALA A 359 11.93 23.03 -13.06
CA ALA A 359 13.32 23.43 -13.24
C ALA A 359 14.23 22.40 -12.57
N GLU A 360 15.23 21.89 -13.30
CA GLU A 360 16.40 21.25 -12.69
C GLU A 360 17.10 22.31 -11.83
N ARG A 361 16.70 22.47 -10.57
CA ARG A 361 17.50 23.22 -9.60
C ARG A 361 18.62 22.30 -9.14
N THR A 362 19.78 22.48 -9.77
CA THR A 362 21.07 22.02 -9.25
C THR A 362 21.35 22.84 -7.99
N GLU A 363 21.08 22.28 -6.82
CA GLU A 363 21.62 22.81 -5.57
C GLU A 363 23.05 22.30 -5.41
N ASN A 364 23.98 23.22 -5.20
CA ASN A 364 25.33 22.90 -4.76
C ASN A 364 25.24 22.24 -3.37
N ARG A 365 25.74 21.00 -3.26
CA ARG A 365 25.95 20.33 -1.98
C ARG A 365 27.19 20.91 -1.31
N ASP A 366 27.02 21.98 -0.54
CA ASP A 366 28.04 22.43 0.41
C ASP A 366 27.70 21.87 1.80
N GLY A 367 28.59 21.02 2.31
CA GLY A 367 28.52 20.46 3.67
C GLY A 367 28.01 19.02 3.70
N MET A 368 28.90 18.08 4.03
CA MET A 368 28.50 16.73 4.45
C MET A 368 27.97 16.85 5.87
N GLU A 369 26.68 17.15 6.01
CA GLU A 369 25.98 17.05 7.29
C GLU A 369 26.14 15.62 7.82
N VAL A 370 26.37 15.49 9.12
CA VAL A 370 26.42 14.18 9.76
C VAL A 370 25.04 13.54 9.57
N ILE A 371 24.99 12.43 8.84
CA ILE A 371 23.76 11.67 8.65
C ILE A 371 23.45 10.98 9.98
N GLU A 372 22.38 11.43 10.63
CA GLU A 372 21.86 10.84 11.86
C GLU A 372 20.77 9.80 11.56
N CYS A 373 20.44 9.00 12.57
CA CYS A 373 19.32 8.06 12.49
C CYS A 373 18.02 8.78 12.06
N PRO A 374 17.17 8.14 11.24
CA PRO A 374 15.80 8.60 11.01
C PRO A 374 15.03 8.85 12.31
N ASP A 375 14.10 9.81 12.29
CA ASP A 375 13.42 10.32 13.49
C ASP A 375 12.65 9.21 14.23
N VAL A 376 12.20 8.18 13.50
CA VAL A 376 11.53 7.00 14.04
C VAL A 376 12.37 6.26 15.11
N PHE A 377 13.70 6.31 15.02
CA PHE A 377 14.60 5.68 15.98
C PHE A 377 14.89 6.55 17.21
N SER A 378 14.31 7.76 17.33
CA SER A 378 14.55 8.67 18.46
C SER A 378 14.18 8.06 19.82
N GLY A 379 13.24 7.10 19.84
CA GLY A 379 12.86 6.34 21.03
C GLY A 379 13.83 5.20 21.40
N GLY A 380 14.83 4.93 20.56
CA GLY A 380 15.70 3.77 20.62
C GLY A 380 15.00 2.45 20.25
N GLY A 381 15.79 1.41 20.05
CA GLY A 381 15.30 0.05 19.79
C GLY A 381 15.11 -0.26 18.31
N GLU A 382 14.33 -1.32 18.08
CA GLU A 382 13.98 -1.82 16.75
C GLU A 382 12.60 -1.31 16.31
N ILE A 383 12.41 -1.17 15.01
CA ILE A 383 11.17 -0.72 14.38
C ILE A 383 10.68 -1.80 13.42
N GLU A 384 9.39 -2.13 13.52
CA GLU A 384 8.72 -3.11 12.67
C GLU A 384 8.35 -2.46 11.33
N ILE A 385 8.96 -2.93 10.24
CA ILE A 385 8.76 -2.39 8.89
C ILE A 385 7.84 -3.27 8.03
N ASP A 386 7.55 -4.48 8.51
CA ASP A 386 6.55 -5.45 8.03
C ASP A 386 6.24 -6.40 9.20
N ASP A 387 5.16 -7.16 9.16
CA ASP A 387 4.76 -8.02 10.28
C ASP A 387 5.87 -9.02 10.63
N GLY A 388 6.42 -8.88 11.83
CA GLY A 388 7.54 -9.62 12.38
C GLY A 388 8.91 -9.35 11.72
N VAL A 389 9.05 -8.28 10.92
CA VAL A 389 10.31 -7.82 10.34
C VAL A 389 10.74 -6.52 11.02
N PHE A 390 11.84 -6.59 11.78
CA PHE A 390 12.34 -5.48 12.57
C PHE A 390 13.70 -5.03 12.08
N VAL A 391 13.95 -3.72 12.16
CA VAL A 391 15.24 -3.11 11.84
C VAL A 391 15.64 -2.11 12.92
N THR A 392 16.95 -1.93 13.08
CA THR A 392 17.55 -0.94 13.96
C THR A 392 18.14 0.20 13.13
N CYS A 393 18.47 1.32 13.79
CA CYS A 393 19.21 2.38 13.10
C CYS A 393 20.52 1.87 12.50
N SER A 394 21.24 0.96 13.16
CA SER A 394 22.49 0.39 12.60
C SER A 394 22.28 -0.40 11.32
N ASP A 395 21.10 -0.95 11.08
CA ASP A 395 20.80 -1.69 9.85
C ASP A 395 20.56 -0.75 8.67
N VAL A 396 19.87 0.37 8.89
CA VAL A 396 19.48 1.31 7.82
C VAL A 396 20.44 2.48 7.62
N LEU A 397 21.11 2.96 8.68
CA LEU A 397 22.00 4.13 8.64
C LEU A 397 23.08 4.04 7.56
N PRO A 398 23.76 2.87 7.36
CA PRO A 398 24.74 2.75 6.29
C PRO A 398 24.18 3.06 4.91
N LEU A 399 22.89 2.80 4.66
CA LEU A 399 22.25 2.99 3.35
C LEU A 399 21.94 4.46 3.02
N TYR A 400 22.05 5.37 4.01
CA TYR A 400 21.92 6.81 3.77
C TYR A 400 23.23 7.46 3.30
N ASN A 401 24.38 6.81 3.50
CA ASN A 401 25.73 7.40 3.35
C ASN A 401 26.32 7.29 1.92
N TRP A 402 25.55 6.84 0.92
CA TRP A 402 26.05 6.58 -0.44
C TRP A 402 25.52 7.56 -1.47
#